data_AF-A0A438DNA8-F1
#
_entry.id   AF-A0A438DNA8-F1
#
_cell.length_a   1.000
_cell.length_b   1.000
_cell.length_c   1.000
_cell.angle_alpha   90.00
_cell.angle_beta   90.00
_cell.angle_gamma   90.00
#
_symmetry.space_group_name_H-M   'P 1'
#
loop_
_entity.id
_entity.type
_entity.pdbx_description
1 polymer ?
#
loop_
_entity_poly.entity_id
_entity_poly.type
_entity_poly.pdbx_seq_one_letter_code
_entity_poly.pdbx_strand_id
1 'polypeptide(L)'
;MLQKDHQAIDILLAEIDIYELFAFKHCKGRKVKLALCEELDERMRDLKNELQSFEGGEYDESHRRKAVDALNRMESWNLFSDTHEEFQNYTVARDTFLAHLGATLWGSMRHIISPSIADGAFHFYDKISFQLFFITQEKVRHIKQLPVDLKALTEGLSSLLLPSQKAMFSQHMLPLSEDPALAMAFSVARRAAAVPLLLVNGTYRKTIRTYLDSSILQHQLQRLNDHGSLKGCLQLYALYLSKLCIIVFTPFTAPGMHAHSRSTLEVPIFWFLHSEPLLVDKHYQAKALSDMVIVVQSETSSWESHLQCNGKSLLWDLRRPIKAALAAASEHLAGMLPLHLVYSQAHETAIEDWAWSVGCNPLSITSQGWHISQFQSDTVARSYIITTLEESIQLVNSAIHRLVMEHTTEQTFKLFQSQERDLVNKYNHVVGLWRRIATVTGELRYVDAMRLLYTLEDASKGLGIHEFSSLLT
;
A
#
# COMPACT_ATOMS: atom_id res chain seq x y z
N MET A 1 -10.92 21.16 9.45
CA MET A 1 -11.61 21.82 10.58
C MET A 1 -13.12 21.95 10.33
N LEU A 2 -13.59 22.29 9.11
CA LEU A 2 -15.03 22.42 8.81
C LEU A 2 -15.92 21.16 9.00
N GLN A 3 -15.37 19.94 8.98
CA GLN A 3 -16.16 18.71 9.20
C GLN A 3 -16.52 18.44 10.67
N LYS A 4 -15.78 19.00 11.63
CA LYS A 4 -16.06 18.75 13.06
C LYS A 4 -17.32 19.48 13.53
N ASP A 5 -17.60 20.66 12.96
CA ASP A 5 -18.75 21.47 13.39
C ASP A 5 -20.08 20.94 12.83
N HIS A 6 -20.05 20.30 11.65
CA HIS A 6 -21.20 19.57 11.11
C HIS A 6 -21.60 18.37 11.98
N GLN A 7 -20.62 17.69 12.60
CA GLN A 7 -20.89 16.57 13.50
C GLN A 7 -21.53 17.02 14.82
N ALA A 8 -21.24 18.22 15.31
CA ALA A 8 -21.68 18.64 16.65
C ALA A 8 -23.20 18.68 16.79
N ILE A 9 -23.91 19.32 15.85
CA ILE A 9 -25.37 19.40 15.91
C ILE A 9 -26.04 18.04 15.68
N ASP A 10 -25.50 17.22 14.77
CA ASP A 10 -26.03 15.89 14.50
C ASP A 10 -25.86 14.94 15.70
N ILE A 11 -24.80 15.14 16.51
CA ILE A 11 -24.62 14.44 17.79
C ILE A 11 -25.67 14.86 18.82
N LEU A 12 -25.94 16.16 18.97
CA LEU A 12 -26.95 16.67 19.91
C LEU A 12 -28.36 16.17 19.54
N LEU A 13 -28.69 16.17 18.25
CA LEU A 13 -29.93 15.59 17.73
C LEU A 13 -30.04 14.09 18.04
N ALA A 14 -28.95 13.35 17.88
CA ALA A 14 -28.90 11.93 18.24
C ALA A 14 -29.12 11.73 19.76
N GLU A 15 -28.58 12.60 20.60
CA GLU A 15 -28.77 12.51 22.06
C GLU A 15 -30.25 12.72 22.45
N ILE A 16 -30.92 13.73 21.85
CA ILE A 16 -32.34 13.99 22.07
C ILE A 16 -33.18 12.77 21.70
N ASP A 17 -32.94 12.17 20.52
CA ASP A 17 -33.69 11.00 20.08
C ASP A 17 -33.52 9.79 21.03
N ILE A 18 -32.33 9.60 21.60
CA ILE A 18 -32.08 8.53 22.59
C ILE A 18 -32.87 8.81 23.87
N TYR A 19 -32.87 10.04 24.35
CA TYR A 19 -33.61 10.41 25.55
C TYR A 19 -35.12 10.29 25.34
N GLU A 20 -35.66 10.69 24.18
CA GLU A 20 -37.06 10.45 23.78
C GLU A 20 -37.43 8.96 23.80
N LEU A 21 -36.61 8.11 23.18
CA LEU A 21 -36.82 6.67 23.18
C LEU A 21 -36.80 6.08 24.60
N PHE A 22 -35.84 6.52 25.42
CA PHE A 22 -35.66 6.01 26.77
C PHE A 22 -36.79 6.46 27.71
N ALA A 23 -37.18 7.72 27.63
CA ALA A 23 -38.33 8.29 28.33
C ALA A 23 -39.63 7.57 27.97
N PHE A 24 -39.87 7.31 26.68
CA PHE A 24 -41.04 6.57 26.22
C PHE A 24 -41.11 5.17 26.84
N LYS A 25 -40.01 4.41 26.78
CA LYS A 25 -39.97 3.01 27.25
C LYS A 25 -39.98 2.87 28.77
N HIS A 26 -39.37 3.81 29.48
CA HIS A 26 -39.07 3.67 30.91
C HIS A 26 -39.81 4.65 31.82
N CYS A 27 -40.35 5.76 31.31
CA CYS A 27 -40.97 6.81 32.12
C CYS A 27 -42.44 7.07 31.76
N LYS A 28 -42.80 7.09 30.47
CA LYS A 28 -44.17 7.39 30.02
C LYS A 28 -45.14 6.29 30.49
N GLY A 29 -46.29 6.70 31.06
CA GLY A 29 -47.31 5.80 31.61
C GLY A 29 -47.03 5.22 33.00
N ARG A 30 -45.93 5.60 33.66
CA ARG A 30 -45.65 5.20 35.05
C ARG A 30 -46.21 6.21 36.05
N LYS A 31 -46.84 5.70 37.11
CA LYS A 31 -47.38 6.52 38.21
C LYS A 31 -46.35 6.90 39.27
N VAL A 32 -45.21 6.20 39.31
CA VAL A 32 -44.14 6.43 40.29
C VAL A 32 -42.94 7.04 39.58
N LYS A 33 -42.49 8.19 40.07
CA LYS A 33 -41.28 8.87 39.57
C LYS A 33 -40.05 8.05 39.93
N LEU A 34 -39.29 7.65 38.91
CA LEU A 34 -37.98 7.02 39.09
C LEU A 34 -36.91 8.10 39.04
N ALA A 35 -35.86 7.98 39.85
CA ALA A 35 -34.72 8.92 39.83
C ALA A 35 -34.10 9.06 38.43
N LEU A 36 -34.09 7.98 37.65
CA LEU A 36 -33.62 7.98 36.26
C LEU A 36 -34.43 8.90 35.33
N CYS A 37 -35.74 9.02 35.58
CA CYS A 37 -36.62 9.89 34.81
C CYS A 37 -36.38 11.38 35.14
N GLU A 38 -36.00 11.67 36.39
CA GLU A 38 -35.61 13.02 36.82
C GLU A 38 -34.24 13.40 36.23
N GLU A 39 -33.28 12.48 36.23
CA GLU A 39 -31.98 12.68 35.58
C GLU A 39 -32.11 12.93 34.07
N LEU A 40 -32.99 12.19 33.38
CA LEU A 40 -33.27 12.42 31.96
C LEU A 40 -33.86 13.81 31.69
N ASP A 41 -34.74 14.29 32.56
CA ASP A 41 -35.34 15.63 32.44
C ASP A 41 -34.33 16.76 32.74
N GLU A 42 -33.37 16.53 33.64
CA GLU A 42 -32.22 17.41 33.84
C GLU A 42 -31.34 17.47 32.59
N ARG A 43 -30.93 16.32 32.04
CA ARG A 43 -30.09 16.27 30.83
C ARG A 43 -30.78 16.87 29.60
N MET A 44 -32.09 16.69 29.47
CA MET A 44 -32.86 17.31 28.38
C MET A 44 -32.89 18.85 28.51
N ARG A 45 -32.90 19.39 29.73
CA ARG A 45 -32.78 20.84 29.96
C ARG A 45 -31.38 21.35 29.64
N ASP A 46 -30.34 20.60 29.96
CA ASP A 46 -28.95 20.95 29.62
C ASP A 46 -28.75 21.01 28.09
N LEU A 47 -29.25 20.00 27.36
CA LEU A 47 -29.27 19.99 25.89
C LEU A 47 -30.00 21.20 25.29
N LYS A 48 -31.10 21.64 25.93
CA LYS A 48 -31.87 22.79 25.46
C LYS A 48 -31.03 24.06 25.53
N ASN A 49 -30.30 24.23 26.62
CA ASN A 49 -29.40 25.37 26.81
C ASN A 49 -28.26 25.34 25.78
N GLU A 50 -27.73 24.16 25.48
CA GLU A 50 -26.67 23.99 24.47
C GLU A 50 -27.17 24.29 23.06
N LEU A 51 -28.36 23.81 22.68
CA LEU A 51 -28.97 24.11 21.37
C LEU A 51 -29.31 25.59 21.17
N GLN A 52 -29.73 26.29 22.22
CA GLN A 52 -29.96 27.74 22.17
C GLN A 52 -28.68 28.53 21.83
N SER A 53 -27.50 28.00 22.16
CA SER A 53 -26.23 28.65 21.80
C SER A 53 -25.98 28.68 20.28
N PHE A 54 -26.57 27.75 19.52
CA PHE A 54 -26.48 27.70 18.06
C PHE A 54 -27.38 28.73 17.36
N GLU A 55 -28.34 29.34 18.07
CA GLU A 55 -29.23 30.37 17.51
C GLU A 55 -28.53 31.73 17.36
N GLY A 56 -27.49 31.99 18.16
CA GLY A 56 -26.77 33.27 18.21
C GLY A 56 -25.37 33.30 17.57
N GLY A 57 -24.84 32.16 17.10
CA GLY A 57 -23.48 32.05 16.53
C GLY A 57 -23.41 32.24 15.01
N GLU A 58 -22.20 32.48 14.48
CA GLU A 58 -21.88 32.47 13.03
C GLU A 58 -21.88 31.02 12.47
N TYR A 59 -22.98 30.29 12.62
CA TYR A 59 -23.13 28.92 12.12
C TYR A 59 -23.88 28.85 10.78
N ASP A 60 -23.63 27.79 10.01
CA ASP A 60 -24.30 27.54 8.72
C ASP A 60 -25.83 27.56 8.86
N GLU A 61 -26.52 28.11 7.86
CA GLU A 61 -27.99 28.24 7.85
C GLU A 61 -28.71 26.89 8.04
N SER A 62 -28.07 25.80 7.56
CA SER A 62 -28.52 24.41 7.75
C SER A 62 -28.55 24.01 9.23
N HIS A 63 -27.50 24.34 10.00
CA HIS A 63 -27.42 24.03 11.42
C HIS A 63 -28.46 24.82 12.21
N ARG A 64 -28.64 26.11 11.89
CA ARG A 64 -29.65 26.94 12.54
C ARG A 64 -31.06 26.38 12.35
N ARG A 65 -31.39 25.91 11.14
CA ARG A 65 -32.70 25.26 10.87
C ARG A 65 -32.89 23.98 11.69
N LYS A 66 -31.87 23.11 11.73
CA LYS A 66 -31.89 21.88 12.54
C LYS A 66 -32.05 22.16 14.04
N ALA A 67 -31.36 23.17 14.56
CA ALA A 67 -31.42 23.56 15.97
C ALA A 67 -32.80 24.10 16.36
N VAL A 68 -33.40 24.95 15.52
CA VAL A 68 -34.76 25.49 15.75
C VAL A 68 -35.80 24.37 15.71
N ASP A 69 -35.69 23.44 14.77
CA ASP A 69 -36.59 22.28 14.69
C ASP A 69 -36.49 21.39 15.95
N ALA A 70 -35.26 21.15 16.43
CA ALA A 70 -35.02 20.44 17.69
C ALA A 70 -35.61 21.15 18.91
N LEU A 71 -35.42 22.47 19.01
CA LEU A 71 -35.97 23.26 20.12
C LEU A 71 -37.51 23.20 20.15
N ASN A 72 -38.16 23.28 18.98
CA ASN A 72 -39.61 23.11 18.87
C ASN A 72 -40.07 21.71 19.33
N ARG A 73 -39.32 20.66 18.98
CA ARG A 73 -39.59 19.28 19.46
C ARG A 73 -39.45 19.17 20.99
N MET A 74 -38.43 19.84 21.55
CA MET A 74 -38.20 19.86 23.00
C MET A 74 -39.26 20.66 23.77
N GLU A 75 -39.96 21.61 23.14
CA GLU A 75 -41.06 22.32 23.79
C GLU A 75 -42.28 21.42 24.03
N SER A 76 -42.47 20.40 23.19
CA SER A 76 -43.49 19.36 23.40
C SER A 76 -43.06 18.25 24.36
N TRP A 77 -41.84 18.31 24.92
CA TRP A 77 -41.33 17.31 25.86
C TRP A 77 -42.18 17.28 27.14
N ASN A 78 -42.89 16.17 27.33
CA ASN A 78 -43.63 15.91 28.55
C ASN A 78 -43.54 14.43 28.93
N LEU A 79 -42.81 14.15 30.01
CA LEU A 79 -42.52 12.79 30.49
C LEU A 79 -43.75 12.06 31.03
N PHE A 80 -44.79 12.80 31.42
CA PHE A 80 -45.97 12.28 32.12
C PHE A 80 -47.29 12.55 31.36
N SER A 81 -47.24 12.75 30.05
CA SER A 81 -48.46 12.88 29.25
C SER A 81 -49.20 11.54 29.10
N ASP A 82 -50.52 11.57 29.25
CA ASP A 82 -51.41 10.42 29.08
C ASP A 82 -51.74 10.13 27.58
N THR A 83 -51.12 10.86 26.65
CA THR A 83 -51.37 10.73 25.21
C THR A 83 -50.47 9.66 24.57
N HIS A 84 -51.10 8.63 23.99
CA HIS A 84 -50.43 7.67 23.13
C HIS A 84 -50.10 8.32 21.78
N GLU A 85 -48.89 8.86 21.67
CA GLU A 85 -48.34 9.30 20.38
C GLU A 85 -47.63 8.12 19.70
N GLU A 86 -47.84 7.97 18.39
CA GLU A 86 -47.10 7.01 17.56
C GLU A 86 -45.66 7.49 17.40
N PHE A 87 -44.72 6.85 18.10
CA PHE A 87 -43.31 7.15 17.97
C PHE A 87 -42.76 6.63 16.64
N GLN A 88 -42.01 7.45 15.93
CA GLN A 88 -41.33 7.03 14.72
C GLN A 88 -40.18 6.09 15.07
N ASN A 89 -40.21 4.86 14.55
CA ASN A 89 -39.19 3.82 14.81
C ASN A 89 -37.78 4.14 14.27
N TYR A 90 -37.59 5.33 13.68
CA TYR A 90 -36.34 5.81 13.14
C TYR A 90 -35.84 6.97 14.02
N THR A 91 -34.59 6.86 14.46
CA THR A 91 -33.90 7.91 15.20
C THR A 91 -32.61 8.26 14.46
N VAL A 92 -32.25 9.54 14.42
CA VAL A 92 -30.97 10.03 13.91
C VAL A 92 -29.81 9.34 14.64
N ALA A 93 -29.99 9.00 15.92
CA ALA A 93 -29.04 8.21 16.68
C ALA A 93 -28.83 6.80 16.11
N ARG A 94 -29.92 6.11 15.77
CA ARG A 94 -29.87 4.78 15.16
C ARG A 94 -29.19 4.85 13.79
N ASP A 95 -29.55 5.83 12.97
CA ASP A 95 -28.98 5.98 11.63
C ASP A 95 -27.50 6.37 11.68
N THR A 96 -27.12 7.28 12.58
CA THR A 96 -25.73 7.66 12.84
C THR A 96 -24.92 6.46 13.35
N PHE A 97 -25.47 5.68 14.28
CA PHE A 97 -24.83 4.46 14.76
C PHE A 97 -24.68 3.41 13.66
N LEU A 98 -25.73 3.13 12.89
CA LEU A 98 -25.69 2.18 11.78
C LEU A 98 -24.75 2.65 10.67
N ALA A 99 -24.65 3.95 10.42
CA ALA A 99 -23.70 4.53 9.48
C ALA A 99 -22.25 4.34 9.97
N HIS A 100 -21.96 4.61 11.24
CA HIS A 100 -20.64 4.35 11.82
C HIS A 100 -20.30 2.86 11.86
N LEU A 101 -21.25 2.00 12.20
CA LEU A 101 -21.07 0.55 12.19
C LEU A 101 -20.83 0.05 10.76
N GLY A 102 -21.62 0.52 9.80
CA GLY A 102 -21.43 0.23 8.38
C GLY A 102 -20.08 0.68 7.86
N ALA A 103 -19.64 1.89 8.22
CA ALA A 103 -18.34 2.44 7.84
C ALA A 103 -17.18 1.64 8.45
N THR A 104 -17.26 1.24 9.73
CA THR A 104 -16.23 0.43 10.39
C THR A 104 -16.19 -0.99 9.83
N LEU A 105 -17.34 -1.61 9.55
CA LEU A 105 -17.41 -2.92 8.88
C LEU A 105 -16.85 -2.86 7.47
N TRP A 106 -17.22 -1.85 6.68
CA TRP A 106 -16.71 -1.64 5.33
C TRP A 106 -15.21 -1.38 5.32
N GLY A 107 -14.71 -0.51 6.20
CA GLY A 107 -13.29 -0.28 6.41
C GLY A 107 -12.56 -1.58 6.73
N SER A 108 -13.10 -2.37 7.69
CA SER A 108 -12.53 -3.66 8.07
C SER A 108 -12.49 -4.66 6.92
N MET A 109 -13.60 -4.81 6.19
CA MET A 109 -13.70 -5.69 5.02
C MET A 109 -12.70 -5.29 3.95
N ARG A 110 -12.58 -3.99 3.69
CA ARG A 110 -11.63 -3.44 2.73
C ARG A 110 -10.18 -3.75 3.13
N HIS A 111 -9.80 -3.53 4.38
CA HIS A 111 -8.43 -3.79 4.81
C HIS A 111 -8.10 -5.27 4.85
N ILE A 112 -9.04 -6.17 5.16
CA ILE A 112 -8.78 -7.60 5.32
C ILE A 112 -8.91 -8.38 3.99
N ILE A 113 -9.83 -7.99 3.12
CA ILE A 113 -10.15 -8.76 1.89
C ILE A 113 -9.47 -8.15 0.66
N SER A 114 -9.45 -6.81 0.57
CA SER A 114 -8.99 -6.08 -0.62
C SER A 114 -8.21 -4.83 -0.25
N PRO A 115 -7.05 -4.98 0.42
CA PRO A 115 -6.21 -3.84 0.75
C PRO A 115 -5.81 -3.08 -0.51
N SER A 116 -5.60 -1.77 -0.37
CA SER A 116 -5.13 -0.94 -1.47
C SER A 116 -3.69 -1.31 -1.80
N ILE A 117 -3.36 -1.36 -3.08
CA ILE A 117 -2.01 -1.64 -3.60
C ILE A 117 -1.51 -0.41 -4.37
N ALA A 118 -0.19 -0.31 -4.49
CA ALA A 118 0.48 0.70 -5.30
C ALA A 118 0.10 0.52 -6.77
N ASP A 119 0.12 1.62 -7.52
CA ASP A 119 0.00 1.57 -8.96
C ASP A 119 1.28 0.94 -9.55
N GLY A 120 1.10 -0.04 -10.44
CA GLY A 120 2.21 -0.81 -10.99
C GLY A 120 1.80 -2.21 -11.42
N ALA A 121 2.63 -2.81 -12.29
CA ALA A 121 2.47 -4.18 -12.73
C ALA A 121 3.45 -5.08 -11.95
N PHE A 122 2.91 -5.93 -11.08
CA PHE A 122 3.69 -6.85 -10.26
C PHE A 122 3.52 -8.27 -10.79
N HIS A 123 4.56 -8.80 -11.44
CA HIS A 123 4.50 -10.13 -12.03
C HIS A 123 4.98 -11.20 -11.07
N PHE A 124 4.45 -12.41 -11.24
CA PHE A 124 4.97 -13.58 -10.57
C PHE A 124 6.28 -14.05 -11.23
N TYR A 125 7.28 -14.32 -10.41
CA TYR A 125 8.53 -14.95 -10.80
C TYR A 125 8.84 -16.14 -9.89
N ASP A 126 9.36 -17.22 -10.46
CA ASP A 126 9.73 -18.43 -9.70
C ASP A 126 10.95 -18.22 -8.80
N LYS A 127 11.90 -17.40 -9.26
CA LYS A 127 13.14 -17.09 -8.55
C LYS A 127 13.26 -15.58 -8.40
N ILE A 128 13.57 -15.12 -7.19
CA ILE A 128 13.81 -13.72 -6.88
C ILE A 128 15.25 -13.59 -6.38
N SER A 129 16.06 -12.82 -7.09
CA SER A 129 17.47 -12.57 -6.82
C SER A 129 17.62 -11.18 -6.21
N PHE A 130 17.81 -11.11 -4.89
CA PHE A 130 18.09 -9.88 -4.18
C PHE A 130 19.58 -9.54 -4.29
N GLN A 131 19.89 -8.41 -4.94
CA GLN A 131 21.25 -7.91 -5.07
C GLN A 131 21.49 -6.79 -4.05
N LEU A 132 22.22 -7.09 -2.98
CA LEU A 132 22.50 -6.15 -1.90
C LEU A 132 23.78 -5.36 -2.20
N PHE A 133 23.65 -4.06 -2.49
CA PHE A 133 24.78 -3.14 -2.71
C PHE A 133 25.02 -2.29 -1.46
N PHE A 134 26.06 -2.61 -0.69
CA PHE A 134 26.46 -1.84 0.48
C PHE A 134 27.41 -0.71 0.08
N ILE A 135 26.95 0.53 0.26
CA ILE A 135 27.67 1.74 -0.11
C ILE A 135 28.20 2.41 1.15
N THR A 136 29.52 2.50 1.29
CA THR A 136 30.20 3.08 2.46
C THR A 136 31.03 4.30 2.06
N GLN A 137 31.18 5.28 2.95
CA GLN A 137 32.09 6.41 2.71
C GLN A 137 33.56 5.99 2.76
N GLU A 138 33.91 5.16 3.74
CA GLU A 138 35.26 4.66 3.95
C GLU A 138 35.42 3.23 3.40
N LYS A 139 36.67 2.85 3.12
CA LYS A 139 37.00 1.48 2.70
C LYS A 139 36.89 0.52 3.87
N VAL A 140 35.83 -0.27 3.90
CA VAL A 140 35.68 -1.39 4.83
C VAL A 140 36.18 -2.67 4.15
N ARG A 141 37.11 -3.39 4.79
CA ARG A 141 37.76 -4.56 4.17
C ARG A 141 36.87 -5.80 4.09
N HIS A 142 35.89 -5.94 5.00
CA HIS A 142 35.02 -7.12 5.06
C HIS A 142 33.57 -6.78 5.39
N ILE A 143 32.63 -7.41 4.68
CA ILE A 143 31.18 -7.31 4.91
C ILE A 143 30.80 -7.62 6.37
N LYS A 144 31.51 -8.56 7.01
CA LYS A 144 31.27 -8.94 8.42
C LYS A 144 31.49 -7.80 9.43
N GLN A 145 32.18 -6.72 9.02
CA GLN A 145 32.42 -5.55 9.86
C GLN A 145 31.33 -4.47 9.69
N LEU A 146 30.41 -4.64 8.73
CA LEU A 146 29.31 -3.71 8.55
C LEU A 146 28.32 -3.82 9.72
N PRO A 147 27.78 -2.70 10.22
CA PRO A 147 26.77 -2.68 11.27
C PRO A 147 25.38 -3.09 10.74
N VAL A 148 25.31 -4.09 9.86
CA VAL A 148 24.08 -4.59 9.24
C VAL A 148 23.79 -6.00 9.76
N ASP A 149 22.59 -6.22 10.30
CA ASP A 149 22.14 -7.56 10.63
C ASP A 149 21.67 -8.28 9.36
N LEU A 150 22.63 -8.90 8.67
CA LEU A 150 22.38 -9.62 7.42
C LEU A 150 21.46 -10.82 7.64
N LYS A 151 21.49 -11.47 8.80
CA LYS A 151 20.64 -12.64 9.07
C LYS A 151 19.18 -12.20 9.13
N ALA A 152 18.88 -11.23 9.98
CA ALA A 152 17.53 -10.68 10.10
C ALA A 152 17.01 -10.10 8.78
N LEU A 153 17.88 -9.47 7.97
CA LEU A 153 17.51 -8.98 6.65
C LEU A 153 17.19 -10.13 5.68
N THR A 154 18.04 -11.15 5.58
CA THR A 154 17.81 -12.29 4.67
C THR A 154 16.60 -13.11 5.08
N GLU A 155 16.41 -13.35 6.38
CA GLU A 155 15.23 -14.02 6.93
C GLU A 155 13.97 -13.19 6.64
N GLY A 156 14.00 -11.88 6.88
CA GLY A 156 12.90 -10.98 6.57
C GLY A 156 12.54 -10.96 5.09
N LEU A 157 13.52 -10.82 4.20
CA LEU A 157 13.30 -10.84 2.73
C LEU A 157 12.79 -12.20 2.25
N SER A 158 13.27 -13.30 2.83
CA SER A 158 12.77 -14.64 2.52
C SER A 158 11.32 -14.83 2.99
N SER A 159 10.92 -14.19 4.10
CA SER A 159 9.55 -14.27 4.62
C SER A 159 8.52 -13.49 3.81
N LEU A 160 8.97 -12.54 2.97
CA LEU A 160 8.11 -11.83 2.01
C LEU A 160 7.69 -12.72 0.84
N LEU A 161 8.48 -13.75 0.53
CA LEU A 161 8.24 -14.58 -0.64
C LEU A 161 7.13 -15.58 -0.40
N LEU A 162 6.42 -15.92 -1.48
CA LEU A 162 5.44 -17.00 -1.45
C LEU A 162 6.16 -18.36 -1.29
N PRO A 163 5.52 -19.38 -0.68
CA PRO A 163 6.15 -20.69 -0.48
C PRO A 163 6.64 -21.39 -1.76
N SER A 164 6.10 -21.03 -2.92
CA SER A 164 6.53 -21.55 -4.22
C SER A 164 7.76 -20.87 -4.81
N GLN A 165 8.13 -19.68 -4.30
CA GLN A 165 9.22 -18.87 -4.82
C GLN A 165 10.54 -19.19 -4.13
N LYS A 166 11.65 -19.03 -4.86
CA LYS A 166 13.00 -19.26 -4.34
C LYS A 166 13.77 -17.95 -4.23
N ALA A 167 14.28 -17.66 -3.04
CA ALA A 167 15.17 -16.52 -2.80
C ALA A 167 16.62 -16.86 -3.19
N MET A 168 17.28 -15.94 -3.89
CA MET A 168 18.72 -15.91 -4.08
C MET A 168 19.25 -14.57 -3.57
N PHE A 169 20.43 -14.57 -2.97
CA PHE A 169 21.04 -13.37 -2.40
C PHE A 169 22.44 -13.20 -2.96
N SER A 170 22.75 -12.02 -3.52
CA SER A 170 24.11 -11.58 -3.82
C SER A 170 24.45 -10.36 -2.98
N GLN A 171 25.73 -10.23 -2.62
CA GLN A 171 26.23 -9.14 -1.79
C GLN A 171 27.40 -8.48 -2.50
N HIS A 172 27.33 -7.16 -2.61
CA HIS A 172 28.33 -6.32 -3.26
C HIS A 172 28.70 -5.17 -2.32
N MET A 173 29.99 -4.89 -2.16
CA MET A 173 30.46 -3.70 -1.45
C MET A 173 30.96 -2.69 -2.46
N LEU A 174 30.48 -1.45 -2.35
CA LEU A 174 30.83 -0.34 -3.23
C LEU A 174 31.25 0.86 -2.37
N PRO A 175 32.52 0.95 -1.96
CA PRO A 175 33.00 2.11 -1.24
C PRO A 175 33.06 3.32 -2.18
N LEU A 176 32.50 4.46 -1.75
CA LEU A 176 32.46 5.70 -2.55
C LEU A 176 33.86 6.21 -2.95
N SER A 177 34.89 5.85 -2.18
CA SER A 177 36.29 6.19 -2.50
C SER A 177 36.86 5.48 -3.73
N GLU A 178 36.26 4.37 -4.19
CA GLU A 178 36.77 3.59 -5.32
C GLU A 178 36.09 3.93 -6.64
N ASP A 179 34.82 4.33 -6.59
CA ASP A 179 34.05 4.71 -7.76
C ASP A 179 33.70 6.21 -7.71
N PRO A 180 34.45 7.07 -8.44
CA PRO A 180 34.19 8.50 -8.45
C PRO A 180 32.84 8.85 -9.09
N ALA A 181 32.31 7.99 -9.97
CA ALA A 181 31.04 8.22 -10.64
C ALA A 181 29.87 7.96 -9.66
N LEU A 182 29.96 6.90 -8.85
CA LEU A 182 29.02 6.66 -7.76
C LEU A 182 29.10 7.74 -6.68
N ALA A 183 30.30 8.20 -6.32
CA ALA A 183 30.50 9.32 -5.39
C ALA A 183 29.88 10.62 -5.90
N MET A 184 30.02 10.90 -7.20
CA MET A 184 29.36 12.03 -7.84
C MET A 184 27.84 11.89 -7.78
N ALA A 185 27.28 10.72 -8.13
CA ALA A 185 25.85 10.45 -8.07
C ALA A 185 25.28 10.70 -6.67
N PHE A 186 25.95 10.19 -5.63
CA PHE A 186 25.59 10.40 -4.24
C PHE A 186 25.64 11.89 -3.84
N SER A 187 26.72 12.59 -4.21
CA SER A 187 26.88 14.01 -3.90
C SER A 187 25.81 14.89 -4.56
N VAL A 188 25.47 14.59 -5.81
CA VAL A 188 24.44 15.32 -6.58
C VAL A 188 23.04 15.08 -6.01
N ALA A 189 22.74 13.85 -5.58
CA ALA A 189 21.46 13.49 -4.99
C ALA A 189 21.28 14.00 -3.54
N ARG A 190 22.37 14.32 -2.84
CA ARG A 190 22.30 14.82 -1.46
C ARG A 190 21.75 16.25 -1.41
N ARG A 191 20.73 16.43 -0.60
CA ARG A 191 20.03 17.70 -0.36
C ARG A 191 19.86 17.96 1.13
N ALA A 192 19.59 19.20 1.48
CA ALA A 192 19.18 19.58 2.83
C ALA A 192 17.88 20.38 2.73
N ALA A 193 16.87 19.98 3.49
CA ALA A 193 15.61 20.70 3.58
C ALA A 193 15.28 20.95 5.05
N ALA A 194 14.62 22.08 5.27
CA ALA A 194 14.13 22.40 6.59
C ALA A 194 12.67 21.97 6.71
N VAL A 195 12.44 20.92 7.49
CA VAL A 195 11.14 20.27 7.64
C VAL A 195 10.46 20.85 8.89
N PRO A 196 9.24 21.41 8.76
CA PRO A 196 8.45 21.83 9.90
C PRO A 196 7.93 20.60 10.65
N LEU A 197 8.00 20.64 11.97
CA LEU A 197 7.48 19.62 12.87
C LEU A 197 6.52 20.32 13.84
N LEU A 198 5.27 19.86 13.88
CA LEU A 198 4.29 20.32 14.84
C LEU A 198 4.52 19.56 16.15
N LEU A 199 4.83 20.28 17.22
CA LEU A 199 4.98 19.71 18.56
C LEU A 199 3.61 19.58 19.23
N VAL A 200 3.53 18.71 20.24
CA VAL A 200 2.30 18.40 21.01
C VAL A 200 1.69 19.65 21.66
N ASN A 201 2.53 20.62 22.01
CA ASN A 201 2.15 21.91 22.56
C ASN A 201 1.59 22.89 21.51
N GLY A 202 1.40 22.45 20.27
CA GLY A 202 0.94 23.29 19.15
C GLY A 202 2.01 24.23 18.59
N THR A 203 3.26 24.15 19.06
CA THR A 203 4.33 25.00 18.53
C THR A 203 5.00 24.37 17.31
N TYR A 204 5.35 25.21 16.33
CA TYR A 204 6.10 24.77 15.16
C TYR A 204 7.60 24.81 15.45
N ARG A 205 8.27 23.68 15.25
CA ARG A 205 9.74 23.59 15.28
C ARG A 205 10.25 23.24 13.89
N LYS A 206 11.19 24.04 13.39
CA LYS A 206 11.87 23.75 12.11
C LYS A 206 13.12 22.93 12.38
N THR A 207 13.24 21.76 11.77
CA THR A 207 14.45 20.91 11.84
C THR A 207 15.10 20.84 10.46
N ILE A 208 16.40 21.11 10.38
CA ILE A 208 17.15 20.94 9.14
C ILE A 208 17.52 19.47 9.02
N ARG A 209 17.14 18.83 7.90
CA ARG A 209 17.38 17.42 7.63
C ARG A 209 18.13 17.27 6.31
N THR A 210 19.20 16.50 6.34
CA THR A 210 19.90 16.01 5.16
C THR A 210 19.15 14.79 4.62
N TYR A 211 18.93 14.76 3.31
CA TYR A 211 18.25 13.64 2.64
C TYR A 211 18.83 13.37 1.25
N LEU A 212 18.63 12.15 0.77
CA LEU A 212 18.86 11.75 -0.61
C LEU A 212 17.57 11.90 -1.39
N ASP A 213 17.64 12.61 -2.52
CA ASP A 213 16.56 12.65 -3.49
C ASP A 213 16.56 11.34 -4.29
N SER A 214 15.49 10.55 -4.12
CA SER A 214 15.42 9.22 -4.72
C SER A 214 15.41 9.28 -6.25
N SER A 215 14.73 10.27 -6.83
CA SER A 215 14.53 10.39 -8.28
C SER A 215 15.81 10.78 -9.00
N ILE A 216 16.55 11.74 -8.42
CA ILE A 216 17.84 12.18 -8.94
C ILE A 216 18.85 11.03 -8.84
N LEU A 217 18.88 10.33 -7.70
CA LEU A 217 19.79 9.21 -7.49
C LEU A 217 19.52 8.07 -8.47
N GLN A 218 18.25 7.68 -8.64
CA GLN A 218 17.83 6.66 -9.60
C GLN A 218 18.33 6.96 -11.00
N HIS A 219 18.07 8.18 -11.48
CA HIS A 219 18.50 8.63 -12.80
C HIS A 219 20.03 8.57 -12.96
N GLN A 220 20.80 8.94 -11.93
CA GLN A 220 22.27 8.82 -12.01
C GLN A 220 22.72 7.36 -12.02
N LEU A 221 22.15 6.49 -11.17
CA LEU A 221 22.53 5.07 -11.10
C LEU A 221 22.20 4.31 -12.40
N GLN A 222 21.05 4.60 -13.01
CA GLN A 222 20.67 4.04 -14.31
C GLN A 222 21.71 4.38 -15.38
N ARG A 223 22.14 5.64 -15.46
CA ARG A 223 23.20 6.07 -16.39
C ARG A 223 24.53 5.34 -16.16
N LEU A 224 24.89 5.07 -14.90
CA LEU A 224 26.11 4.32 -14.59
C LEU A 224 26.02 2.84 -15.03
N ASN A 225 24.82 2.26 -14.98
CA ASN A 225 24.58 0.89 -15.41
C ASN A 225 24.63 0.75 -16.95
N ASP A 226 24.01 1.70 -17.67
CA ASP A 226 23.98 1.72 -19.15
C ASP A 226 25.38 1.85 -19.76
N HIS A 227 26.26 2.62 -19.12
CA HIS A 227 27.65 2.77 -19.55
C HIS A 227 28.57 1.59 -19.16
N GLY A 228 28.02 0.50 -18.63
CA GLY A 228 28.77 -0.73 -18.34
C GLY A 228 29.79 -0.60 -17.20
N SER A 229 29.80 0.51 -16.46
CA SER A 229 30.78 0.78 -15.39
C SER A 229 30.57 -0.16 -14.20
N LEU A 230 29.31 -0.48 -13.88
CA LEU A 230 28.95 -1.45 -12.84
C LEU A 230 29.23 -2.91 -13.27
N LYS A 231 29.06 -3.24 -14.56
CA LYS A 231 29.46 -4.56 -15.11
C LYS A 231 30.99 -4.74 -15.16
N GLY A 232 31.74 -3.67 -15.47
CA GLY A 232 33.21 -3.69 -15.49
C GLY A 232 33.84 -3.87 -14.10
N CYS A 233 33.23 -3.30 -13.07
CA CYS A 233 33.69 -3.46 -11.68
C CYS A 233 33.52 -4.91 -11.18
N LEU A 234 32.45 -5.60 -11.58
CA LEU A 234 32.24 -7.04 -11.35
C LEU A 234 33.34 -7.92 -11.99
N GLN A 235 33.87 -7.53 -13.15
CA GLN A 235 34.92 -8.28 -13.84
C GLN A 235 36.32 -8.07 -13.22
N LEU A 236 36.61 -6.88 -12.70
CA LEU A 236 37.93 -6.55 -12.13
C LEU A 236 38.17 -7.22 -10.77
N TYR A 237 37.13 -7.38 -9.95
CA TYR A 237 37.23 -8.12 -8.68
C TYR A 237 37.40 -9.64 -8.90
N ALA A 238 36.88 -10.21 -9.98
CA ALA A 238 37.07 -11.61 -10.34
C ALA A 238 38.52 -11.93 -10.78
N LEU A 239 39.21 -10.98 -11.42
CA LEU A 239 40.61 -11.16 -11.84
C LEU A 239 41.61 -11.07 -10.68
N TYR A 240 41.26 -10.43 -9.57
CA TYR A 240 42.14 -10.33 -8.40
C TYR A 240 42.09 -11.59 -7.52
N LEU A 241 40.99 -12.36 -7.57
CA LEU A 241 40.82 -13.62 -6.85
C LEU A 241 41.18 -14.88 -7.67
N SER A 242 41.41 -14.76 -8.98
CA SER A 242 41.71 -15.90 -9.86
C SER A 242 43.17 -16.40 -9.83
N LYS A 243 44.08 -15.70 -9.13
CA LYS A 243 45.47 -16.19 -8.95
C LYS A 243 45.63 -17.36 -7.98
N LEU A 244 44.54 -17.84 -7.35
CA LEU A 244 44.61 -18.96 -6.40
C LEU A 244 43.61 -20.11 -6.63
N CYS A 245 42.90 -20.18 -7.76
CA CYS A 245 41.99 -21.31 -8.01
C CYS A 245 42.06 -21.79 -9.46
N ILE A 246 42.89 -22.81 -9.70
CA ILE A 246 42.81 -23.67 -10.89
C ILE A 246 41.74 -24.72 -10.61
N ILE A 247 40.46 -24.43 -10.88
CA ILE A 247 39.43 -25.48 -11.05
C ILE A 247 38.44 -25.02 -12.14
N VAL A 248 38.60 -25.62 -13.33
CA VAL A 248 37.62 -25.89 -14.40
C VAL A 248 36.56 -24.81 -14.71
N PHE A 249 36.88 -23.93 -15.66
CA PHE A 249 35.90 -23.13 -16.41
C PHE A 249 35.25 -24.02 -17.50
N THR A 250 33.94 -24.24 -17.42
CA THR A 250 33.12 -24.56 -18.60
C THR A 250 32.55 -23.25 -19.15
N PRO A 251 32.55 -23.03 -20.48
CA PRO A 251 32.14 -21.77 -21.08
C PRO A 251 30.62 -21.63 -21.05
N PHE A 252 30.14 -20.57 -20.39
CA PHE A 252 28.75 -20.12 -20.44
C PHE A 252 28.45 -19.68 -21.88
N THR A 253 27.76 -20.55 -22.60
CA THR A 253 27.29 -20.35 -23.97
C THR A 253 26.04 -19.48 -23.96
N ALA A 254 25.95 -18.59 -24.94
CA ALA A 254 24.80 -17.73 -25.20
C ALA A 254 23.49 -18.54 -25.31
N PRO A 255 22.35 -18.06 -24.79
CA PRO A 255 21.06 -18.62 -25.18
C PRO A 255 20.50 -17.84 -26.36
N GLY A 256 20.49 -18.51 -27.51
CA GLY A 256 19.55 -18.23 -28.58
C GLY A 256 18.10 -18.51 -28.14
N MET A 257 17.20 -17.95 -28.92
CA MET A 257 15.75 -18.03 -28.86
C MET A 257 15.21 -19.42 -28.48
N HIS A 258 14.53 -19.52 -27.33
CA HIS A 258 13.30 -20.30 -27.09
C HIS A 258 12.62 -19.77 -25.81
N ALA A 259 11.30 -19.68 -25.85
CA ALA A 259 10.45 -19.01 -24.86
C ALA A 259 10.53 -19.62 -23.45
N HIS A 260 11.06 -18.85 -22.50
CA HIS A 260 10.79 -19.04 -21.07
C HIS A 260 10.25 -17.71 -20.51
N SER A 261 8.95 -17.67 -20.27
CA SER A 261 8.27 -16.57 -19.56
C SER A 261 8.94 -16.37 -18.19
N ARG A 262 9.48 -15.18 -17.93
CA ARG A 262 9.80 -14.59 -16.60
C ARG A 262 10.27 -15.58 -15.50
N SER A 263 11.45 -16.19 -15.66
CA SER A 263 11.97 -17.18 -14.69
C SER A 263 12.68 -16.59 -13.46
N THR A 264 13.27 -15.41 -13.59
CA THR A 264 14.06 -14.75 -12.52
C THR A 264 13.79 -13.24 -12.50
N LEU A 265 13.47 -12.69 -11.32
CA LEU A 265 13.45 -11.24 -11.07
C LEU A 265 14.72 -10.83 -10.32
N GLU A 266 15.40 -9.79 -10.79
CA GLU A 266 16.52 -9.17 -10.08
C GLU A 266 16.04 -7.93 -9.33
N VAL A 267 16.27 -7.88 -8.02
CA VAL A 267 15.87 -6.77 -7.15
C VAL A 267 17.13 -6.13 -6.56
N PRO A 268 17.60 -5.00 -7.13
CA PRO A 268 18.75 -4.28 -6.60
C PRO A 268 18.34 -3.45 -5.38
N ILE A 269 19.00 -3.70 -4.25
CA ILE A 269 18.82 -2.96 -2.99
C ILE A 269 20.11 -2.19 -2.71
N PHE A 270 20.07 -0.87 -2.89
CA PHE A 270 21.16 0.03 -2.59
C PHE A 270 21.08 0.50 -1.14
N TRP A 271 22.06 0.07 -0.35
CA TRP A 271 22.13 0.31 1.09
C TRP A 271 23.25 1.31 1.42
N PHE A 272 22.88 2.55 1.69
CA PHE A 272 23.80 3.63 2.01
C PHE A 272 24.08 3.69 3.51
N LEU A 273 25.34 3.49 3.89
CA LEU A 273 25.82 3.65 5.25
C LEU A 273 26.48 5.02 5.43
N HIS A 274 25.92 5.84 6.31
CA HIS A 274 26.41 7.18 6.60
C HIS A 274 26.53 7.41 8.11
N SER A 275 27.52 8.17 8.56
CA SER A 275 27.68 8.50 9.99
C SER A 275 26.61 9.50 10.45
N GLU A 276 26.36 10.54 9.65
CA GLU A 276 25.34 11.54 9.92
C GLU A 276 23.92 11.01 9.64
N PRO A 277 22.89 11.55 10.32
CA PRO A 277 21.49 11.20 10.05
C PRO A 277 21.13 11.58 8.61
N LEU A 278 20.74 10.58 7.82
CA LEU A 278 20.39 10.73 6.42
C LEU A 278 19.06 10.02 6.18
N LEU A 279 18.17 10.68 5.44
CA LEU A 279 16.86 10.14 5.06
C LEU A 279 16.75 10.07 3.53
N VAL A 280 15.71 9.42 3.04
CA VAL A 280 15.27 9.43 1.65
C VAL A 280 14.05 10.35 1.56
N ASP A 281 14.05 11.28 0.61
CA ASP A 281 12.96 12.23 0.35
C ASP A 281 12.40 12.89 1.63
N LYS A 282 13.31 13.35 2.50
CA LYS A 282 13.05 14.09 3.76
C LYS A 282 12.42 13.29 4.90
N HIS A 283 11.65 12.23 4.62
CA HIS A 283 10.82 11.54 5.61
C HIS A 283 11.05 10.04 5.73
N TYR A 284 11.65 9.39 4.72
CA TYR A 284 11.73 7.93 4.68
C TYR A 284 13.13 7.42 5.05
N GLN A 285 13.22 6.21 5.60
CA GLN A 285 14.51 5.52 5.77
C GLN A 285 14.84 4.65 4.56
N ALA A 286 13.80 4.12 3.92
CA ALA A 286 13.90 3.36 2.69
C ALA A 286 12.75 3.73 1.77
N LYS A 287 12.97 3.61 0.47
CA LYS A 287 11.95 3.89 -0.54
C LYS A 287 12.06 2.90 -1.69
N ALA A 288 10.90 2.40 -2.12
CA ALA A 288 10.76 1.62 -3.33
C ALA A 288 10.71 2.56 -4.54
N LEU A 289 11.45 2.20 -5.57
CA LEU A 289 11.33 2.78 -6.91
C LEU A 289 10.91 1.68 -7.88
N SER A 290 10.63 2.05 -9.12
CA SER A 290 10.16 1.12 -10.16
C SER A 290 11.15 -0.03 -10.46
N ASP A 291 12.46 0.21 -10.33
CA ASP A 291 13.53 -0.71 -10.73
C ASP A 291 14.53 -1.02 -9.60
N MET A 292 14.44 -0.35 -8.46
CA MET A 292 15.38 -0.51 -7.35
C MET A 292 14.79 -0.13 -6.00
N VAL A 293 15.46 -0.54 -4.93
CA VAL A 293 15.14 -0.13 -3.56
C VAL A 293 16.32 0.63 -2.97
N ILE A 294 16.05 1.80 -2.40
CA ILE A 294 17.07 2.60 -1.72
C ILE A 294 16.82 2.51 -0.22
N VAL A 295 17.87 2.17 0.54
CA VAL A 295 17.86 2.11 2.00
C VAL A 295 18.99 2.99 2.52
N VAL A 296 18.71 3.76 3.56
CA VAL A 296 19.70 4.57 4.25
C VAL A 296 19.80 4.12 5.71
N GLN A 297 21.03 3.93 6.15
CA GLN A 297 21.38 3.60 7.53
C GLN A 297 22.31 4.67 8.09
N SER A 298 21.97 5.15 9.28
CA SER A 298 22.75 6.15 10.02
C SER A 298 23.18 5.61 11.39
N GLU A 299 24.16 6.24 12.05
CA GLU A 299 24.65 5.74 13.34
C GLU A 299 23.64 5.94 14.51
N THR A 300 22.76 6.94 14.39
CA THR A 300 21.80 7.32 15.42
C THR A 300 20.68 6.30 15.59
N SER A 301 20.55 5.70 16.77
CA SER A 301 19.52 4.68 17.06
C SER A 301 18.18 5.23 17.59
N SER A 302 18.11 6.50 17.95
CA SER A 302 16.87 7.14 18.40
C SER A 302 16.76 8.52 17.77
N TRP A 303 15.89 8.60 16.77
CA TRP A 303 15.63 9.83 16.04
C TRP A 303 14.19 10.26 16.21
N GLU A 304 13.95 11.53 16.54
CA GLU A 304 12.60 12.08 16.68
C GLU A 304 11.92 12.15 15.32
N SER A 305 10.91 11.30 15.12
CA SER A 305 10.10 11.34 13.90
C SER A 305 9.16 12.54 13.88
N HIS A 306 8.57 12.78 12.71
CA HIS A 306 7.50 13.78 12.55
C HIS A 306 6.16 13.32 13.11
N LEU A 307 6.04 12.06 13.54
CA LEU A 307 4.82 11.47 14.04
C LEU A 307 4.83 11.45 15.57
N GLN A 308 3.65 11.66 16.15
CA GLN A 308 3.46 11.70 17.60
C GLN A 308 2.31 10.79 17.98
N CYS A 309 2.47 10.09 19.10
CA CYS A 309 1.46 9.22 19.69
C CYS A 309 1.34 9.56 21.17
N ASN A 310 0.12 9.78 21.67
CA ASN A 310 -0.16 10.09 23.08
C ASN A 310 0.71 11.22 23.66
N GLY A 311 0.93 12.28 22.87
CA GLY A 311 1.73 13.43 23.29
C GLY A 311 3.24 13.16 23.39
N LYS A 312 3.75 12.12 22.74
CA LYS A 312 5.19 11.84 22.62
C LYS A 312 5.56 11.59 21.16
N SER A 313 6.72 12.09 20.74
CA SER A 313 7.27 11.78 19.41
C SER A 313 7.62 10.30 19.29
N LEU A 314 7.22 9.67 18.20
CA LEU A 314 7.65 8.32 17.88
C LEU A 314 9.13 8.35 17.53
N LEU A 315 9.91 7.48 18.16
CA LEU A 315 11.35 7.37 17.91
C LEU A 315 11.60 6.35 16.81
N TRP A 316 12.42 6.74 15.84
CA TRP A 316 12.90 5.89 14.77
C TRP A 316 14.31 5.41 15.04
N ASP A 317 14.57 4.13 14.79
CA ASP A 317 15.91 3.56 14.82
C ASP A 317 16.55 3.66 13.43
N LEU A 318 17.39 4.68 13.21
CA LEU A 318 18.12 4.84 11.94
C LEU A 318 19.32 3.88 11.84
N ARG A 319 19.71 3.24 12.96
CA ARG A 319 20.83 2.29 13.00
C ARG A 319 20.44 0.94 12.47
N ARG A 320 19.17 0.55 12.57
CA ARG A 320 18.66 -0.74 12.08
C ARG A 320 17.40 -0.54 11.22
N PRO A 321 17.55 -0.05 9.97
CA PRO A 321 16.42 0.22 9.09
C PRO A 321 15.85 -1.05 8.44
N ILE A 322 15.88 -2.20 9.10
CA ILE A 322 15.41 -3.50 8.55
C ILE A 322 13.93 -3.43 8.23
N LYS A 323 13.14 -2.88 9.17
CA LYS A 323 11.70 -2.70 8.99
C LYS A 323 11.37 -1.85 7.76
N ALA A 324 12.05 -0.72 7.60
CA ALA A 324 11.86 0.16 6.45
C ALA A 324 12.32 -0.50 5.14
N ALA A 325 13.44 -1.22 5.17
CA ALA A 325 13.94 -1.97 4.01
C ALA A 325 12.95 -3.06 3.57
N LEU A 326 12.36 -3.80 4.51
CA LEU A 326 11.34 -4.82 4.21
C LEU A 326 10.04 -4.19 3.67
N ALA A 327 9.61 -3.06 4.24
CA ALA A 327 8.46 -2.32 3.72
C ALA A 327 8.69 -1.90 2.26
N ALA A 328 9.82 -1.25 1.97
CA ALA A 328 10.17 -0.83 0.62
C ALA A 328 10.38 -2.01 -0.34
N ALA A 329 10.97 -3.12 0.12
CA ALA A 329 11.08 -4.33 -0.69
C ALA A 329 9.71 -4.94 -1.01
N SER A 330 8.78 -4.94 -0.04
CA SER A 330 7.41 -5.43 -0.24
C SER A 330 6.60 -4.56 -1.20
N GLU A 331 6.81 -3.24 -1.15
CA GLU A 331 6.23 -2.29 -2.10
C GLU A 331 6.79 -2.51 -3.51
N HIS A 332 8.10 -2.70 -3.65
CA HIS A 332 8.72 -2.96 -4.95
C HIS A 332 8.30 -4.32 -5.55
N LEU A 333 8.19 -5.37 -4.73
CA LEU A 333 7.89 -6.72 -5.20
C LEU A 333 6.42 -6.92 -5.58
N ALA A 334 5.50 -6.28 -4.85
CA ALA A 334 4.08 -6.60 -4.94
C ALA A 334 3.16 -5.39 -4.77
N GLY A 335 3.69 -4.17 -4.71
CA GLY A 335 2.89 -2.97 -4.54
C GLY A 335 2.24 -2.87 -3.18
N MET A 336 2.80 -3.51 -2.15
CA MET A 336 2.26 -3.42 -0.81
C MET A 336 2.41 -1.99 -0.27
N LEU A 337 1.30 -1.39 0.12
CA LEU A 337 1.28 -0.06 0.71
C LEU A 337 1.21 -0.13 2.25
N PRO A 338 1.69 0.92 2.95
CA PRO A 338 1.40 1.11 4.37
C PRO A 338 -0.08 0.95 4.69
N LEU A 339 -0.42 0.21 5.75
CA LEU A 339 -1.80 -0.21 6.02
C LEU A 339 -2.78 0.94 6.32
N HIS A 340 -2.27 2.12 6.70
CA HIS A 340 -3.10 3.30 6.89
C HIS A 340 -3.39 4.04 5.58
N LEU A 341 -2.72 3.72 4.47
CA LEU A 341 -2.99 4.36 3.18
C LEU A 341 -4.09 3.62 2.44
N VAL A 342 -5.14 4.37 2.08
CA VAL A 342 -6.37 3.82 1.52
C VAL A 342 -6.82 4.69 0.36
N TYR A 343 -7.18 4.09 -0.78
CA TYR A 343 -7.70 4.86 -1.91
C TYR A 343 -9.21 5.16 -1.77
N SER A 344 -9.63 6.40 -1.57
CA SER A 344 -11.05 6.73 -1.53
C SER A 344 -11.59 6.95 -2.94
N GLN A 345 -12.45 6.04 -3.43
CA GLN A 345 -13.10 6.22 -4.73
C GLN A 345 -14.01 7.45 -4.75
N ALA A 346 -14.69 7.76 -3.64
CA ALA A 346 -15.60 8.90 -3.55
C ALA A 346 -14.88 10.25 -3.67
N HIS A 347 -13.62 10.33 -3.24
CA HIS A 347 -12.81 11.54 -3.30
C HIS A 347 -11.76 11.51 -4.41
N GLU A 348 -11.61 10.36 -5.10
CA GLU A 348 -10.54 10.08 -6.06
C GLU A 348 -9.11 10.34 -5.51
N THR A 349 -8.94 10.26 -4.19
CA THR A 349 -7.66 10.54 -3.51
C THR A 349 -7.28 9.44 -2.52
N ALA A 350 -5.98 9.32 -2.24
CA ALA A 350 -5.51 8.57 -1.09
C ALA A 350 -5.93 9.29 0.21
N ILE A 351 -6.44 8.52 1.17
CA ILE A 351 -6.80 8.95 2.51
C ILE A 351 -5.98 8.15 3.53
N GLU A 352 -5.73 8.74 4.69
CA GLU A 352 -5.01 8.11 5.78
C GLU A 352 -5.98 7.64 6.87
N ASP A 353 -6.01 6.34 7.15
CA ASP A 353 -6.70 5.74 8.28
C ASP A 353 -5.69 5.08 9.24
N TRP A 354 -5.23 5.88 10.19
CA TRP A 354 -4.23 5.47 11.18
C TRP A 354 -4.68 4.33 12.10
N ALA A 355 -5.98 4.00 12.15
CA ALA A 355 -6.48 2.86 12.91
C ALA A 355 -5.87 1.53 12.44
N TRP A 356 -5.46 1.45 11.17
CA TRP A 356 -4.87 0.26 10.55
C TRP A 356 -3.35 0.23 10.55
N SER A 357 -2.69 1.33 10.94
CA SER A 357 -1.23 1.36 11.13
C SER A 357 -0.86 0.78 12.50
N VAL A 358 -1.24 -0.47 12.76
CA VAL A 358 -1.00 -1.18 14.02
C VAL A 358 -0.48 -2.60 13.78
N GLY A 359 -0.01 -3.26 14.84
CA GLY A 359 0.43 -4.65 14.79
C GLY A 359 1.89 -4.84 14.36
N CYS A 360 2.38 -6.07 14.43
CA CYS A 360 3.80 -6.43 14.29
C CYS A 360 4.18 -6.74 12.83
N ASN A 361 4.17 -5.72 11.96
CA ASN A 361 4.44 -5.89 10.53
C ASN A 361 5.22 -4.70 9.95
N PRO A 362 5.96 -4.86 8.84
CA PRO A 362 6.87 -3.82 8.37
C PRO A 362 6.18 -2.54 7.88
N LEU A 363 4.92 -2.65 7.46
CA LEU A 363 4.09 -1.58 6.91
C LEU A 363 3.35 -0.76 8.00
N SER A 364 3.35 -1.23 9.24
CA SER A 364 2.81 -0.51 10.40
C SER A 364 3.81 0.54 10.86
N ILE A 365 3.43 1.79 11.00
CA ILE A 365 4.35 2.85 11.45
C ILE A 365 4.46 2.90 12.99
N THR A 366 3.41 2.50 13.72
CA THR A 366 3.33 2.69 15.18
C THR A 366 4.04 1.61 15.99
N SER A 367 4.31 0.44 15.40
CA SER A 367 5.02 -0.65 16.04
C SER A 367 6.48 -0.72 15.59
N GLN A 368 7.31 -1.51 16.26
CA GLN A 368 8.71 -1.72 15.86
C GLN A 368 8.95 -3.05 15.15
N GLY A 369 7.94 -3.94 15.10
CA GLY A 369 8.08 -5.26 14.50
C GLY A 369 8.00 -5.25 12.98
N TRP A 370 8.52 -6.31 12.34
CA TRP A 370 8.60 -6.43 10.88
C TRP A 370 8.25 -7.84 10.37
N HIS A 371 7.45 -8.61 11.12
CA HIS A 371 7.05 -9.95 10.69
C HIS A 371 5.99 -9.88 9.60
N ILE A 372 6.13 -10.74 8.58
CA ILE A 372 5.16 -10.89 7.52
C ILE A 372 4.04 -11.82 7.98
N SER A 373 2.79 -11.33 7.92
CA SER A 373 1.61 -12.14 8.24
C SER A 373 1.07 -12.85 7.01
N GLN A 374 0.25 -13.88 7.22
CA GLN A 374 -0.45 -14.57 6.12
C GLN A 374 -1.28 -13.59 5.28
N PHE A 375 -1.95 -12.63 5.93
CA PHE A 375 -2.69 -11.57 5.25
C PHE A 375 -1.82 -10.77 4.26
N GLN A 376 -0.57 -10.49 4.62
CA GLN A 376 0.36 -9.81 3.73
C GLN A 376 0.81 -10.71 2.58
N SER A 377 1.06 -11.99 2.85
CA SER A 377 1.37 -13.00 1.82
C SER A 377 0.22 -13.16 0.82
N ASP A 378 -1.02 -13.18 1.30
CA ASP A 378 -2.23 -13.23 0.46
C ASP A 378 -2.37 -11.96 -0.40
N THR A 379 -2.01 -10.80 0.14
CA THR A 379 -1.97 -9.53 -0.60
C THR A 379 -0.93 -9.56 -1.72
N VAL A 380 0.25 -10.12 -1.47
CA VAL A 380 1.29 -10.34 -2.49
C VAL A 380 0.76 -11.23 -3.62
N ALA A 381 0.17 -12.37 -3.27
CA ALA A 381 -0.39 -13.29 -4.27
C ALA A 381 -1.53 -12.64 -5.07
N ARG A 382 -2.39 -11.86 -4.41
CA ARG A 382 -3.46 -11.09 -5.07
C ARG A 382 -2.89 -10.09 -6.07
N SER A 383 -1.82 -9.37 -5.73
CA SER A 383 -1.17 -8.41 -6.63
C SER A 383 -0.67 -9.07 -7.92
N TYR A 384 -0.06 -10.25 -7.79
CA TYR A 384 0.38 -11.05 -8.94
C TYR A 384 -0.80 -11.52 -9.80
N ILE A 385 -1.86 -12.03 -9.19
CA ILE A 385 -3.06 -12.49 -9.90
C ILE A 385 -3.72 -11.33 -10.66
N ILE A 386 -3.91 -10.17 -10.02
CA ILE A 386 -4.54 -9.00 -10.63
C ILE A 386 -3.71 -8.53 -11.82
N THR A 387 -2.38 -8.42 -11.67
CA THR A 387 -1.51 -7.99 -12.76
C THR A 387 -1.61 -8.93 -13.95
N THR A 388 -1.50 -10.24 -13.74
CA THR A 388 -1.59 -11.23 -14.84
C THR A 388 -2.98 -11.23 -15.49
N LEU A 389 -4.05 -11.06 -14.72
CA LEU A 389 -5.41 -10.95 -15.25
C LEU A 389 -5.55 -9.69 -16.12
N GLU A 390 -5.12 -8.53 -15.64
CA GLU A 390 -5.18 -7.26 -16.36
C GLU A 390 -4.36 -7.34 -17.65
N GLU A 391 -3.11 -7.82 -17.60
CA GLU A 391 -2.28 -8.03 -18.79
C GLU A 391 -2.98 -8.96 -19.80
N SER A 392 -3.59 -10.06 -19.34
CA SER A 392 -4.28 -11.00 -20.23
C SER A 392 -5.51 -10.39 -20.90
N ILE A 393 -6.26 -9.54 -20.18
CA ILE A 393 -7.41 -8.81 -20.71
C ILE A 393 -6.93 -7.78 -21.74
N GLN A 394 -5.87 -7.03 -21.44
CA GLN A 394 -5.28 -6.08 -22.38
C GLN A 394 -4.77 -6.76 -23.65
N LEU A 395 -4.12 -7.93 -23.54
CA LEU A 395 -3.70 -8.72 -24.69
C LEU A 395 -4.88 -9.16 -25.56
N VAL A 396 -5.92 -9.72 -24.97
CA VAL A 396 -7.13 -10.14 -25.70
C VAL A 396 -7.84 -8.94 -26.35
N ASN A 397 -7.99 -7.84 -25.63
CA ASN A 397 -8.59 -6.61 -26.16
C ASN A 397 -7.77 -6.04 -27.31
N SER A 398 -6.44 -6.07 -27.22
CA SER A 398 -5.56 -5.64 -28.32
C SER A 398 -5.69 -6.53 -29.56
N ALA A 399 -5.87 -7.84 -29.37
CA ALA A 399 -6.09 -8.79 -30.46
C ALA A 399 -7.45 -8.55 -31.14
N ILE A 400 -8.51 -8.33 -30.35
CA ILE A 400 -9.85 -7.96 -30.86
C ILE A 400 -9.78 -6.63 -31.60
N HIS A 401 -9.08 -5.63 -31.05
CA HIS A 401 -8.91 -4.34 -31.71
C HIS A 401 -8.20 -4.48 -33.06
N ARG A 402 -7.18 -5.34 -33.17
CA ARG A 402 -6.54 -5.65 -34.47
C ARG A 402 -7.52 -6.28 -35.45
N LEU A 403 -8.32 -7.26 -35.02
CA LEU A 403 -9.35 -7.88 -35.84
C LEU A 403 -10.38 -6.88 -36.38
N VAL A 404 -10.78 -5.90 -35.59
CA VAL A 404 -11.71 -4.84 -36.00
C VAL A 404 -11.10 -3.93 -37.08
N MET A 405 -9.79 -3.72 -37.05
CA MET A 405 -9.08 -2.87 -38.01
C MET A 405 -8.80 -3.56 -39.35
N GLU A 406 -8.91 -4.89 -39.41
CA GLU A 406 -8.63 -5.65 -40.63
C GLU A 406 -9.72 -5.50 -41.69
N HIS A 407 -9.29 -5.25 -42.93
CA HIS A 407 -10.20 -5.17 -44.08
C HIS A 407 -10.51 -6.57 -44.61
N THR A 408 -11.80 -6.90 -44.71
CA THR A 408 -12.26 -8.17 -45.28
C THR A 408 -12.07 -8.19 -46.79
N THR A 409 -11.06 -8.92 -47.27
CA THR A 409 -10.87 -9.24 -48.69
C THR A 409 -11.26 -10.69 -48.96
N GLU A 410 -11.52 -11.07 -50.22
CA GLU A 410 -11.91 -12.45 -50.55
C GLU A 410 -10.84 -13.49 -50.15
N GLN A 411 -9.55 -13.10 -50.21
CA GLN A 411 -8.43 -13.96 -49.83
C GLN A 411 -8.33 -14.13 -48.31
N THR A 412 -8.43 -13.03 -47.55
CA THR A 412 -8.41 -13.08 -46.07
C THR A 412 -9.65 -13.73 -45.48
N PHE A 413 -10.82 -13.60 -46.12
CA PHE A 413 -12.06 -14.23 -45.64
C PHE A 413 -11.99 -15.77 -45.66
N LYS A 414 -11.43 -16.38 -46.71
CA LYS A 414 -11.28 -17.85 -46.78
C LYS A 414 -10.34 -18.37 -45.69
N LEU A 415 -9.26 -17.63 -45.40
CA LEU A 415 -8.32 -17.96 -44.34
C LEU A 415 -8.96 -17.82 -42.95
N PHE A 416 -9.67 -16.72 -42.70
CA PHE A 416 -10.40 -16.50 -41.46
C PHE A 416 -11.47 -17.57 -41.22
N GLN A 417 -12.26 -17.93 -42.24
CA GLN A 417 -13.29 -18.97 -42.13
C GLN A 417 -12.72 -20.33 -41.72
N SER A 418 -11.46 -20.62 -42.09
CA SER A 418 -10.78 -21.85 -41.68
C SER A 418 -10.35 -21.85 -40.20
N GLN A 419 -10.07 -20.66 -39.63
CA GLN A 419 -9.56 -20.51 -38.27
C GLN A 419 -10.60 -20.00 -37.25
N GLU A 420 -11.76 -19.53 -37.70
CA GLU A 420 -12.81 -18.94 -36.84
C GLU A 420 -13.16 -19.81 -35.64
N ARG A 421 -13.38 -21.11 -35.86
CA ARG A 421 -13.73 -22.06 -34.78
C ARG A 421 -12.62 -22.19 -33.74
N ASP A 422 -11.38 -22.20 -34.19
CA ASP A 422 -10.22 -22.34 -33.31
C ASP A 422 -10.00 -21.07 -32.48
N LEU A 423 -10.15 -19.90 -33.11
CA LEU A 423 -10.10 -18.59 -32.43
C LEU A 423 -11.19 -18.48 -31.36
N VAL A 424 -12.43 -18.86 -31.67
CA VAL A 424 -13.54 -18.86 -30.70
C VAL A 424 -13.27 -19.85 -29.56
N ASN A 425 -12.74 -21.03 -29.85
CA ASN A 425 -12.38 -22.01 -28.81
C ASN A 425 -11.28 -21.48 -27.88
N LYS A 426 -10.26 -20.84 -28.43
CA LYS A 426 -9.18 -20.20 -27.66
C LYS A 426 -9.67 -19.05 -26.81
N TYR A 427 -10.52 -18.18 -27.37
CA TYR A 427 -11.17 -17.12 -26.61
C TYR A 427 -12.00 -17.68 -25.45
N ASN A 428 -12.82 -18.69 -25.71
CA ASN A 428 -13.62 -19.37 -24.67
C ASN A 428 -12.73 -20.04 -23.61
N HIS A 429 -11.57 -20.58 -24.00
CA HIS A 429 -10.61 -21.14 -23.07
C HIS A 429 -10.03 -20.08 -22.13
N VAL A 430 -9.59 -18.93 -22.65
CA VAL A 430 -9.08 -17.81 -21.84
C VAL A 430 -10.15 -17.25 -20.91
N VAL A 431 -11.37 -17.02 -21.42
CA VAL A 431 -12.50 -16.57 -20.58
C VAL A 431 -12.85 -17.61 -19.51
N GLY A 432 -12.75 -18.89 -19.84
CA GLY A 432 -12.90 -19.98 -18.88
C GLY A 432 -11.85 -19.93 -17.77
N LEU A 433 -10.59 -19.64 -18.10
CA LEU A 433 -9.51 -19.46 -17.13
C LEU A 433 -9.75 -18.23 -16.25
N TRP A 434 -10.18 -17.09 -16.80
CA TRP A 434 -10.55 -15.91 -16.01
C TRP A 434 -11.61 -16.22 -14.97
N ARG A 435 -12.70 -16.90 -15.37
CA ARG A 435 -13.77 -17.30 -14.43
C ARG A 435 -13.27 -18.25 -13.35
N ARG A 436 -12.42 -19.22 -13.73
CA ARG A 436 -11.85 -20.18 -12.78
C ARG A 436 -10.94 -19.51 -11.76
N ILE A 437 -10.05 -18.62 -12.22
CA ILE A 437 -9.17 -17.84 -11.35
C ILE A 437 -10.00 -16.98 -10.41
N ALA A 438 -10.99 -16.22 -10.93
CA ALA A 438 -11.86 -15.39 -10.11
C ALA A 438 -12.61 -16.18 -9.03
N THR A 439 -13.09 -17.39 -9.36
CA THR A 439 -13.79 -18.27 -8.40
C THR A 439 -12.84 -18.75 -7.30
N VAL A 440 -11.66 -19.25 -7.66
CA VAL A 440 -10.66 -19.76 -6.71
C VAL A 440 -10.10 -18.64 -5.83
N THR A 441 -9.88 -17.45 -6.39
CA THR A 441 -9.50 -16.24 -5.63
C THR A 441 -10.63 -15.80 -4.69
N GLY A 442 -11.89 -15.91 -5.10
CA GLY A 442 -13.06 -15.65 -4.24
C GLY A 442 -13.16 -16.60 -3.04
N GLU A 443 -12.68 -17.84 -3.18
CA GLU A 443 -12.52 -18.81 -2.07
C GLU A 443 -11.28 -18.55 -1.20
N LEU A 444 -10.52 -17.48 -1.45
CA LEU A 444 -9.26 -17.14 -0.78
C LEU A 444 -8.15 -18.20 -0.95
N ARG A 445 -8.24 -19.03 -1.99
CA ARG A 445 -7.26 -20.09 -2.29
C ARG A 445 -6.19 -19.59 -3.25
N TYR A 446 -5.42 -18.58 -2.82
CA TYR A 446 -4.45 -17.90 -3.65
C TYR A 446 -3.40 -18.83 -4.26
N VAL A 447 -2.89 -19.82 -3.52
CA VAL A 447 -1.89 -20.78 -4.02
C VAL A 447 -2.40 -21.58 -5.22
N ASP A 448 -3.68 -21.96 -5.22
CA ASP A 448 -4.28 -22.70 -6.33
C ASP A 448 -4.53 -21.80 -7.55
N ALA A 449 -4.91 -20.54 -7.31
CA ALA A 449 -5.05 -19.54 -8.37
C ALA A 449 -3.70 -19.23 -9.05
N MET A 450 -2.61 -19.12 -8.27
CA MET A 450 -1.26 -18.87 -8.78
C MET A 450 -0.79 -19.93 -9.78
N ARG A 451 -1.16 -21.20 -9.56
CA ARG A 451 -0.82 -22.31 -10.49
C ARG A 451 -1.47 -22.16 -11.87
N LEU A 452 -2.59 -21.44 -11.96
CA LEU A 452 -3.31 -21.20 -13.22
C LEU A 452 -2.75 -19.99 -13.98
N LEU A 453 -1.92 -19.15 -13.35
CA LEU A 453 -1.41 -17.93 -13.98
C LEU A 453 -0.52 -18.25 -15.19
N TYR A 454 0.37 -19.24 -15.07
CA TYR A 454 1.21 -19.67 -16.19
C TYR A 454 0.38 -20.13 -17.39
N THR A 455 -0.66 -20.93 -17.14
CA THR A 455 -1.57 -21.38 -18.21
C THR A 455 -2.35 -20.24 -18.85
N LEU A 456 -2.69 -19.21 -18.07
CA LEU A 456 -3.38 -18.02 -18.58
C LEU A 456 -2.45 -17.15 -19.44
N GLU A 457 -1.21 -16.92 -19.00
CA GLU A 457 -0.22 -16.18 -19.77
C GLU A 457 0.06 -16.84 -21.13
N ASP A 458 0.23 -18.17 -21.14
CA ASP A 458 0.49 -18.91 -22.36
C ASP A 458 -0.72 -18.86 -23.33
N ALA A 459 -1.93 -19.11 -22.80
CA ALA A 459 -3.15 -19.05 -23.59
C ALA A 459 -3.43 -17.65 -24.17
N SER A 460 -3.19 -16.59 -23.39
CA SER A 460 -3.38 -15.20 -23.84
C SER A 460 -2.33 -14.76 -24.86
N LYS A 461 -1.05 -15.16 -24.71
CA LYS A 461 -0.01 -14.91 -25.72
C LYS A 461 -0.29 -15.63 -27.04
N GLY A 462 -0.86 -16.84 -26.98
CA GLY A 462 -1.31 -17.59 -28.16
C GLY A 462 -2.28 -16.79 -29.03
N LEU A 463 -3.20 -16.05 -28.40
CA LEU A 463 -4.11 -15.12 -29.08
C LEU A 463 -3.43 -13.82 -29.55
N GLY A 464 -2.46 -13.28 -28.80
CA GLY A 464 -1.91 -11.95 -29.08
C GLY A 464 -0.85 -11.85 -30.19
N ILE A 465 -0.06 -12.90 -30.43
CA ILE A 465 1.20 -12.79 -31.20
C ILE A 465 1.25 -13.70 -32.44
N HIS A 466 0.84 -14.96 -32.32
CA HIS A 466 1.18 -15.97 -33.34
C HIS A 466 0.15 -16.15 -34.45
N GLU A 467 -1.14 -15.99 -34.18
CA GLU A 467 -2.16 -16.33 -35.18
C GLU A 467 -2.52 -15.16 -36.08
N PHE A 468 -2.67 -13.96 -35.52
CA PHE A 468 -3.02 -12.79 -36.33
C PHE A 468 -1.88 -12.35 -37.26
N SER A 469 -0.62 -12.53 -36.87
CA SER A 469 0.52 -12.33 -37.78
C SER A 469 0.51 -13.31 -38.95
N SER A 470 0.05 -14.55 -38.73
CA SER A 470 -0.04 -15.56 -39.79
C SER A 470 -1.24 -15.38 -40.71
N LEU A 471 -2.25 -14.61 -40.27
CA LEU A 471 -3.37 -14.17 -41.10
C LEU A 471 -3.02 -12.94 -41.95
N LEU A 472 -1.93 -12.23 -41.59
CA LEU A 472 -1.49 -10.95 -42.18
C LEU A 472 -0.40 -11.11 -43.26
N THR A 473 0.28 -12.27 -43.32
CA THR A 473 1.26 -12.64 -44.35
C THR A 473 0.68 -13.68 -45.29
#